data_AF-A0ABD2GI57-F1
#
_entry.id   AF-A0ABD2GI57-F1
#
_cell.length_a   1.000
_cell.length_b   1.000
_cell.length_c   1.000
_cell.angle_alpha   90.00
_cell.angle_beta   90.00
_cell.angle_gamma   90.00
#
_symmetry.space_group_name_H-M   'P 1'
#
loop_
_entity.id
_entity.type
_entity.pdbx_description
1 polymer ?
#
loop_
_entity_poly.entity_id
_entity_poly.type
_entity_poly.pdbx_seq_one_letter_code
_entity_poly.pdbx_strand_id
1 'polypeptide(L)'
;MCRCFVDAFLTRKLSLEEAGDKDSHYNDENLAYSVINLFAAGTDTTANTLQWSLLFMAKYPQFQDKVQEELSRVIGSRQARAEDRKNLPYTDAVIHETQRLANIVPMAVLHRTSQDVTFQGYFIKEGTCVLPLLTSVLYDESEWETPHTFNPSHFLDKEGEFIRRDASMPFSAGRRMCPGESLARMELFLFFTFLLVRFRFTPPPGVTEDELDLTPVVGFILTPSPHELCAVSRQ
;
A
#
# COMPACT_ATOMS: atom_id res chain seq x y z
N MET A 1 -30.16 0.38 -7.55
CA MET A 1 -28.92 1.01 -7.01
C MET A 1 -28.33 0.03 -6.01
N CYS A 2 -27.10 -0.44 -6.21
CA CYS A 2 -26.44 -1.36 -5.29
C CYS A 2 -25.82 -0.55 -4.13
N ARG A 3 -26.08 -0.92 -2.87
CA ARG A 3 -25.56 -0.18 -1.70
C ARG A 3 -24.14 -0.60 -1.33
N CYS A 4 -23.75 -1.83 -1.65
CA CYS A 4 -22.44 -2.39 -1.35
C CYS A 4 -22.08 -3.52 -2.33
N PHE A 5 -20.88 -4.10 -2.15
CA PHE A 5 -20.41 -5.24 -2.94
C PHE A 5 -21.38 -6.43 -2.92
N VAL A 6 -21.98 -6.73 -1.75
CA VAL A 6 -22.94 -7.85 -1.61
C VAL A 6 -24.17 -7.64 -2.49
N ASP A 7 -24.76 -6.44 -2.48
CA ASP A 7 -25.91 -6.13 -3.34
C ASP A 7 -25.55 -6.28 -4.84
N ALA A 8 -24.35 -5.82 -5.23
CA ALA A 8 -23.88 -5.93 -6.61
C ALA A 8 -23.69 -7.39 -7.03
N PHE A 9 -23.10 -8.22 -6.16
CA PHE A 9 -22.93 -9.65 -6.40
C PHE A 9 -24.28 -10.36 -6.52
N LEU A 10 -25.21 -10.11 -5.59
CA LEU A 10 -26.54 -10.73 -5.60
C LEU A 10 -27.37 -10.30 -6.81
N THR A 11 -27.29 -9.02 -7.19
CA THR A 11 -27.96 -8.54 -8.41
C THR A 11 -27.43 -9.26 -9.65
N ARG A 12 -26.11 -9.48 -9.72
CA ARG A 12 -25.50 -10.22 -10.82
C ARG A 12 -25.87 -11.71 -10.80
N LYS A 13 -25.90 -12.34 -9.62
CA LYS A 13 -26.36 -13.72 -9.42
C LYS A 13 -27.77 -13.91 -9.98
N LEU A 14 -28.73 -13.09 -9.54
CA LEU A 14 -30.12 -13.16 -10.00
C LEU A 14 -30.25 -12.99 -11.52
N SER A 15 -29.53 -12.02 -12.10
CA SER A 15 -29.53 -11.80 -13.56
C SER A 15 -29.01 -13.01 -14.35
N LEU A 16 -28.04 -13.75 -13.81
CA LEU A 16 -27.50 -14.96 -14.47
C LEU A 16 -28.44 -16.15 -14.32
N GLU A 17 -29.08 -16.29 -13.15
CA GLU A 17 -30.10 -17.30 -12.90
C GLU A 17 -31.32 -17.12 -13.84
N GLU A 18 -31.78 -15.88 -14.04
CA GLU A 18 -32.84 -15.53 -15.00
C GLU A 18 -32.45 -15.84 -16.46
N ALA A 19 -31.17 -15.69 -16.80
CA ALA A 19 -30.63 -16.06 -18.11
C ALA A 19 -30.42 -17.58 -18.28
N GLY A 20 -30.68 -18.38 -17.24
CA GLY A 20 -30.53 -19.84 -17.25
C GLY A 20 -29.10 -20.34 -17.08
N ASP A 21 -28.15 -19.48 -16.71
CA ASP A 21 -26.75 -19.85 -16.48
C ASP A 21 -26.57 -20.43 -15.07
N LYS A 22 -26.67 -21.77 -14.98
CA LYS A 22 -26.52 -22.52 -13.72
C LYS A 22 -25.07 -22.85 -13.35
N ASP A 23 -24.13 -22.67 -14.29
CA ASP A 23 -22.70 -22.94 -14.09
C ASP A 23 -21.93 -21.67 -13.70
N SER A 24 -22.65 -20.59 -13.36
CA SER A 24 -22.01 -19.34 -12.98
C SER A 24 -21.22 -19.47 -11.66
N HIS A 25 -20.12 -18.72 -11.56
CA HIS A 25 -19.38 -18.59 -10.31
C HIS A 25 -20.10 -17.72 -9.26
N TYR A 26 -21.30 -17.21 -9.57
CA TYR A 26 -22.10 -16.37 -8.67
C TYR A 26 -22.97 -17.25 -7.77
N ASN A 27 -22.34 -17.90 -6.79
CA ASN A 27 -23.01 -18.70 -5.77
C ASN A 27 -22.71 -18.17 -4.36
N ASP A 28 -23.41 -18.69 -3.34
CA ASP A 28 -23.34 -18.17 -1.97
C ASP A 28 -21.98 -18.43 -1.30
N GLU A 29 -21.34 -19.53 -1.64
CA GLU A 29 -20.00 -19.87 -1.15
C GLU A 29 -18.96 -18.87 -1.68
N ASN A 30 -18.96 -18.61 -2.99
CA ASN A 30 -18.09 -17.62 -3.60
C ASN A 30 -18.39 -16.19 -3.13
N LEU A 31 -19.65 -15.86 -2.85
CA LEU A 31 -20.00 -14.59 -2.22
C LEU A 31 -19.33 -14.46 -0.84
N ALA A 32 -19.48 -15.47 0.01
CA ALA A 32 -18.89 -15.48 1.35
C ALA A 32 -17.36 -15.34 1.29
N TYR A 33 -16.68 -16.14 0.46
CA TYR A 33 -15.24 -16.05 0.27
C TYR A 33 -14.79 -14.70 -0.31
N SER A 34 -15.54 -14.14 -1.26
CA SER A 34 -15.21 -12.83 -1.84
C SER A 34 -15.29 -11.74 -0.78
N VAL A 35 -16.33 -11.74 0.06
CA VAL A 35 -16.49 -10.76 1.14
C VAL A 35 -15.39 -10.91 2.17
N ILE A 36 -15.09 -12.14 2.63
CA ILE A 36 -14.01 -12.40 3.60
C ILE A 36 -12.67 -11.93 3.04
N ASN A 37 -12.35 -12.27 1.79
CA ASN A 37 -11.09 -11.88 1.16
C ASN A 37 -10.97 -10.37 1.02
N LEU A 38 -12.01 -9.68 0.54
CA LEU A 38 -12.00 -8.22 0.40
C LEU A 38 -11.86 -7.52 1.75
N PHE A 39 -12.56 -7.99 2.78
CA PHE A 39 -12.52 -7.41 4.11
C PHE A 39 -11.15 -7.61 4.78
N ALA A 40 -10.63 -8.84 4.78
CA ALA A 40 -9.33 -9.15 5.39
C ALA A 40 -8.19 -8.42 4.67
N ALA A 41 -8.15 -8.52 3.32
CA ALA A 41 -7.09 -7.89 2.54
C ALA A 41 -7.09 -6.36 2.67
N GLY A 42 -8.27 -5.72 2.60
CA GLY A 42 -8.39 -4.27 2.72
C GLY A 42 -8.06 -3.76 4.12
N THR A 43 -8.36 -4.53 5.17
CA THR A 43 -8.08 -4.13 6.55
C THR A 43 -6.59 -4.23 6.86
N ASP A 44 -6.00 -5.42 6.71
CA ASP A 44 -4.64 -5.69 7.21
C ASP A 44 -3.58 -4.92 6.42
N THR A 45 -3.71 -4.83 5.09
CA THR A 45 -2.68 -4.19 4.25
C THR A 45 -2.66 -2.67 4.40
N THR A 46 -3.82 -2.03 4.38
CA THR A 46 -3.93 -0.56 4.56
C THR A 46 -3.51 -0.16 5.98
N ALA A 47 -3.98 -0.87 7.02
CA ALA A 47 -3.65 -0.55 8.41
C ALA A 47 -2.14 -0.66 8.68
N ASN A 48 -1.49 -1.73 8.21
CA ASN A 48 -0.04 -1.90 8.39
C ASN A 48 0.77 -0.84 7.64
N THR A 49 0.37 -0.48 6.42
CA THR A 49 1.04 0.59 5.68
C THR A 49 0.90 1.95 6.39
N LEU A 50 -0.26 2.23 7.01
CA LEU A 50 -0.45 3.42 7.83
C LEU A 50 0.40 3.38 9.11
N GLN A 51 0.48 2.24 9.80
CA GLN A 51 1.34 2.10 10.98
C GLN A 51 2.81 2.35 10.63
N TRP A 52 3.32 1.75 9.54
CA TRP A 52 4.66 2.05 9.03
C TRP A 52 4.84 3.53 8.69
N SER A 53 3.85 4.14 8.02
CA SER A 53 3.89 5.58 7.71
C SER A 53 4.06 6.42 8.97
N LEU A 54 3.29 6.16 10.02
CA LEU A 54 3.36 6.89 11.28
C LEU A 54 4.70 6.66 12.00
N LEU A 55 5.19 5.41 12.01
CA LEU A 55 6.47 5.05 12.59
C LEU A 55 7.63 5.77 11.87
N PHE A 56 7.62 5.81 10.53
CA PHE A 56 8.62 6.56 9.76
C PHE A 56 8.53 8.07 10.00
N MET A 57 7.32 8.63 10.13
CA MET A 57 7.18 10.06 10.45
C MET A 57 7.72 10.41 11.84
N ALA A 58 7.52 9.53 12.83
CA ALA A 58 8.07 9.70 14.17
C ALA A 58 9.60 9.50 14.20
N LYS A 59 10.12 8.54 13.43
CA LYS A 59 11.57 8.26 13.33
C LYS A 59 12.33 9.32 12.52
N TYR A 60 11.67 9.94 11.55
CA TYR A 60 12.28 10.91 10.65
C TYR A 60 11.52 12.23 10.66
N PRO A 61 11.63 13.01 11.76
CA PRO A 61 10.86 14.24 11.95
C PRO A 61 11.05 15.26 10.81
N GLN A 62 12.23 15.30 10.18
CA GLN A 62 12.51 16.19 9.05
C GLN A 62 11.61 15.94 7.83
N PHE A 63 11.18 14.70 7.60
CA PHE A 63 10.25 14.39 6.52
C PHE A 63 8.82 14.74 6.90
N GLN A 64 8.46 14.49 8.17
CA GLN A 64 7.17 14.90 8.72
C GLN A 64 6.99 16.42 8.66
N ASP A 65 8.03 17.20 8.97
CA ASP A 65 8.00 18.67 8.90
C ASP A 65 7.68 19.15 7.48
N LYS A 66 8.34 18.59 6.46
CA LYS A 66 8.09 18.93 5.05
C LYS A 66 6.70 18.53 4.57
N VAL A 67 6.20 17.36 4.99
CA VAL A 67 4.79 16.97 4.72
C VAL A 67 3.84 17.98 5.36
N GLN A 68 4.08 18.35 6.62
CA GLN A 68 3.24 19.28 7.35
C GLN A 68 3.26 20.69 6.75
N GLU A 69 4.42 21.15 6.26
CA GLU A 69 4.55 22.42 5.53
C GLU A 69 3.73 22.40 4.22
N GLU A 70 3.88 21.35 3.43
CA GLU A 70 3.13 21.18 2.17
C GLU A 70 1.61 21.14 2.42
N LEU A 71 1.17 20.37 3.43
CA LEU A 71 -0.22 20.28 3.83
C LEU A 71 -0.76 21.62 4.33
N SER A 72 0.01 22.35 5.15
CA SER A 72 -0.39 23.68 5.63
C SER A 72 -0.53 24.67 4.48
N ARG A 73 0.33 24.59 3.46
CA ARG A 73 0.28 25.46 2.27
C ARG A 73 -0.90 25.16 1.35
N VAL A 74 -1.18 23.89 1.07
CA VAL A 74 -2.14 23.46 0.02
C VAL A 74 -3.53 23.18 0.60
N ILE A 75 -3.59 22.58 1.78
CA ILE A 75 -4.84 22.20 2.46
C ILE A 75 -5.24 23.26 3.48
N GLY A 76 -4.29 23.76 4.28
CA GLY A 76 -4.58 24.67 5.38
C GLY A 76 -5.34 23.97 6.51
N SER A 77 -6.51 24.49 6.91
CA SER A 77 -7.29 23.99 8.05
C SER A 77 -8.46 23.06 7.66
N ARG A 78 -8.71 22.85 6.37
CA ARG A 78 -9.80 21.96 5.90
C ARG A 78 -9.37 20.49 5.92
N GLN A 79 -10.33 19.60 5.67
CA GLN A 79 -10.05 18.19 5.44
C GLN A 79 -9.54 17.96 4.01
N ALA A 80 -8.51 17.13 3.87
CA ALA A 80 -7.99 16.68 2.58
C ALA A 80 -9.01 15.79 1.85
N ARG A 81 -9.03 15.90 0.52
CA ARG A 81 -9.84 15.10 -0.40
C ARG A 81 -8.93 14.36 -1.35
N ALA A 82 -9.38 13.23 -1.90
CA ALA A 82 -8.56 12.40 -2.79
C ALA A 82 -8.02 13.18 -4.01
N GLU A 83 -8.78 14.16 -4.50
CA GLU A 83 -8.41 15.04 -5.62
C GLU A 83 -7.23 15.97 -5.30
N ASP A 84 -6.96 16.23 -4.02
CA ASP A 84 -5.85 17.10 -3.59
C ASP A 84 -4.49 16.44 -3.80
N ARG A 85 -4.45 15.10 -3.93
CA ARG A 85 -3.21 14.32 -4.06
C ARG A 85 -2.28 14.83 -5.16
N LYS A 86 -2.84 15.27 -6.30
CA LYS A 86 -2.08 15.82 -7.43
C LYS A 86 -1.34 17.13 -7.12
N ASN A 87 -1.73 17.83 -6.05
CA ASN A 87 -1.13 19.09 -5.61
C ASN A 87 -0.21 18.91 -4.39
N LEU A 88 0.05 17.66 -3.98
CA LEU A 88 0.86 17.31 -2.81
C LEU A 88 1.96 16.32 -3.21
N PRO A 89 2.85 16.69 -4.15
CA PRO A 89 3.85 15.77 -4.69
C PRO A 89 4.78 15.21 -3.62
N TYR A 90 5.16 16.03 -2.62
CA TYR A 90 6.06 15.57 -1.56
C TYR A 90 5.37 14.57 -0.62
N THR A 91 4.11 14.84 -0.23
CA THR A 91 3.30 13.92 0.56
C THR A 91 3.07 12.61 -0.19
N ASP A 92 2.79 12.66 -1.50
CA ASP A 92 2.60 11.44 -2.31
C ASP A 92 3.91 10.64 -2.41
N ALA A 93 5.04 11.31 -2.57
CA ALA A 93 6.36 10.69 -2.55
C ALA A 93 6.67 9.99 -1.21
N VAL A 94 6.32 10.61 -0.08
CA VAL A 94 6.46 10.00 1.25
C VAL A 94 5.62 8.73 1.39
N ILE A 95 4.37 8.73 0.91
CA ILE A 95 3.52 7.53 0.94
C ILE A 95 4.12 6.41 0.09
N HIS A 96 4.65 6.72 -1.10
CA HIS A 96 5.28 5.73 -1.97
C HIS A 96 6.58 5.18 -1.38
N GLU A 97 7.39 6.04 -0.76
CA GLU A 97 8.61 5.62 -0.08
C GLU A 97 8.30 4.76 1.14
N THR A 98 7.22 5.04 1.88
CA THR A 98 6.73 4.11 2.92
C THR A 98 6.42 2.74 2.32
N GLN A 99 5.68 2.67 1.22
CA GLN A 99 5.35 1.39 0.60
C GLN A 99 6.59 0.62 0.12
N ARG A 100 7.58 1.34 -0.44
CA ARG A 100 8.85 0.76 -0.91
C ARG A 100 9.66 0.20 0.25
N LEU A 101 9.89 0.99 1.30
CA LEU A 101 10.79 0.61 2.38
C LEU A 101 10.14 -0.35 3.39
N ALA A 102 8.86 -0.14 3.72
CA ALA A 102 8.11 -1.06 4.58
C ALA A 102 7.91 -2.43 3.92
N ASN A 103 7.80 -2.44 2.58
CA ASN A 103 7.75 -3.65 1.77
C ASN A 103 6.78 -4.70 2.35
N ILE A 104 5.56 -4.27 2.69
CA ILE A 104 4.64 -5.06 3.51
C ILE A 104 4.28 -6.42 2.89
N VAL A 105 4.41 -6.58 1.56
CA VAL A 105 4.17 -7.85 0.86
C VAL A 105 5.43 -8.20 0.05
N PRO A 106 6.43 -8.84 0.67
CA PRO A 106 7.76 -9.02 0.07
C PRO A 106 7.78 -10.03 -1.08
N MET A 107 6.85 -10.97 -1.06
CA MET A 107 6.61 -11.99 -2.08
C MET A 107 5.18 -11.84 -2.57
N ALA A 108 4.95 -11.97 -3.88
CA ALA A 108 3.59 -12.03 -4.41
C ALA A 108 2.90 -13.35 -3.99
N VAL A 109 1.64 -13.53 -4.41
CA VAL A 109 0.93 -14.80 -4.19
C VAL A 109 1.52 -15.89 -5.10
N LEU A 110 1.49 -17.14 -4.65
CA LEU A 110 1.93 -18.29 -5.43
C LEU A 110 1.18 -18.42 -6.75
N HIS A 111 1.93 -18.51 -7.85
CA HIS A 111 1.44 -18.87 -9.17
C HIS A 111 1.78 -20.32 -9.51
N ARG A 112 1.08 -20.90 -10.49
CA ARG A 112 1.43 -22.19 -11.08
C ARG A 112 1.39 -22.09 -12.60
N THR A 113 2.40 -22.60 -13.28
CA THR A 113 2.41 -22.66 -14.74
C THR A 113 1.28 -23.57 -15.24
N SER A 114 0.52 -23.10 -16.23
CA SER A 114 -0.59 -23.85 -16.84
C SER A 114 -0.17 -24.70 -18.03
N GLN A 115 1.08 -24.56 -18.48
CA GLN A 115 1.71 -25.29 -19.58
C GLN A 115 3.23 -25.12 -19.46
N ASP A 116 3.98 -25.92 -20.22
CA ASP A 116 5.42 -25.72 -20.40
C ASP A 116 5.70 -24.32 -20.97
N VAL A 117 6.66 -23.61 -20.38
CA VAL A 117 7.03 -22.25 -20.80
C VAL A 117 8.55 -22.11 -20.84
N THR A 118 9.05 -21.42 -21.85
CA THR A 118 10.44 -20.94 -21.86
C THR A 118 10.44 -19.46 -21.56
N PHE A 119 11.05 -19.06 -20.45
CA PHE A 119 11.14 -17.67 -20.01
C PHE A 119 12.60 -17.27 -19.85
N GLN A 120 13.05 -16.25 -20.58
CA GLN A 120 14.44 -15.77 -20.55
C GLN A 120 15.48 -16.91 -20.75
N GLY A 121 15.18 -17.87 -21.62
CA GLY A 121 16.03 -19.04 -21.88
C GLY A 121 15.89 -20.19 -20.87
N TYR A 122 15.13 -20.02 -19.79
CA TYR A 122 14.85 -21.07 -18.82
C TYR A 122 13.58 -21.83 -19.19
N PHE A 123 13.70 -23.15 -19.32
CA PHE A 123 12.54 -24.04 -19.46
C PHE A 123 11.91 -24.29 -18.09
N ILE A 124 10.62 -23.98 -17.96
CA ILE A 124 9.82 -24.17 -16.76
C ILE A 124 8.66 -25.09 -17.15
N LYS A 125 8.60 -26.25 -16.50
CA LYS A 125 7.60 -27.28 -16.79
C LYS A 125 6.20 -26.82 -16.38
N GLU A 126 5.17 -27.35 -17.05
CA GLU A 126 3.78 -27.29 -16.59
C GLU A 126 3.65 -27.75 -15.14
N GLY A 127 2.81 -27.06 -14.37
CA GLY A 127 2.52 -27.39 -12.99
C GLY A 127 3.57 -26.90 -11.99
N THR A 128 4.66 -26.26 -12.44
CA THR A 128 5.66 -25.64 -11.58
C THR A 128 5.06 -24.45 -10.82
N CYS A 129 5.25 -24.46 -9.50
CA CYS A 129 4.93 -23.33 -8.65
C CYS A 129 5.96 -22.21 -8.81
N VAL A 130 5.50 -20.97 -9.00
CA VAL A 130 6.32 -19.78 -9.18
C VAL A 130 5.93 -18.76 -8.11
N LEU A 131 6.90 -18.32 -7.32
CA LEU A 131 6.71 -17.31 -6.28
C LEU A 131 7.54 -16.06 -6.63
N PRO A 132 6.90 -14.98 -7.13
CA PRO A 132 7.61 -13.76 -7.45
C PRO A 132 8.18 -13.06 -6.21
N LEU A 133 9.49 -12.79 -6.21
CA LEU A 133 10.17 -12.03 -5.17
C LEU A 133 10.15 -10.53 -5.51
N LEU A 134 9.08 -9.85 -5.10
CA LEU A 134 8.89 -8.41 -5.35
C LEU A 134 9.94 -7.56 -4.64
N THR A 135 10.42 -8.02 -3.49
CA THR A 135 11.42 -7.33 -2.66
C THR A 135 12.71 -7.01 -3.41
N SER A 136 13.14 -7.90 -4.31
CA SER A 136 14.45 -7.81 -4.95
C SER A 136 14.68 -6.46 -5.66
N VAL A 137 13.69 -6.02 -6.45
CA VAL A 137 13.78 -4.75 -7.19
C VAL A 137 13.71 -3.52 -6.29
N LEU A 138 13.14 -3.63 -5.08
CA LEU A 138 13.00 -2.50 -4.15
C LEU A 138 14.33 -2.12 -3.48
N TYR A 139 15.33 -3.00 -3.54
CA TYR A 139 16.67 -2.80 -3.00
C TYR A 139 17.77 -2.80 -4.08
N ASP A 140 17.40 -2.85 -5.36
CA ASP A 140 18.35 -2.81 -6.47
C ASP A 140 19.01 -1.42 -6.56
N GLU A 141 20.32 -1.35 -6.36
CA GLU A 141 21.11 -0.10 -6.40
C GLU A 141 21.12 0.56 -7.80
N SER A 142 20.78 -0.19 -8.85
CA SER A 142 20.59 0.39 -10.20
C SER A 142 19.25 1.12 -10.34
N GLU A 143 18.28 0.79 -9.49
CA GLU A 143 16.93 1.38 -9.47
C GLU A 143 16.73 2.38 -8.33
N TRP A 144 17.53 2.34 -7.26
CA TRP A 144 17.38 3.23 -6.11
C TRP A 144 18.73 3.77 -5.66
N GLU A 145 18.86 5.09 -5.54
CA GLU A 145 20.11 5.75 -5.12
C GLU A 145 20.50 5.36 -3.70
N THR A 146 19.51 5.30 -2.79
CA THR A 146 19.73 4.97 -1.39
C THR A 146 18.71 3.90 -0.92
N PRO A 147 18.84 2.63 -1.37
CA PRO A 147 17.79 1.62 -1.23
C PRO A 147 17.47 1.27 0.23
N HIS A 148 18.44 1.39 1.13
CA HIS A 148 18.30 1.00 2.54
C HIS A 148 17.88 2.15 3.47
N THR A 149 17.67 3.35 2.94
CA THR A 149 17.27 4.52 3.74
C THR A 149 15.93 5.05 3.25
N PHE A 150 15.15 5.64 4.16
CA PHE A 150 13.92 6.32 3.80
C PHE A 150 14.23 7.62 3.07
N ASN A 151 13.98 7.65 1.76
CA ASN A 151 14.29 8.79 0.90
C ASN A 151 13.12 9.11 -0.06
N PRO A 152 12.24 10.07 0.30
CA PRO A 152 11.15 10.49 -0.57
C PRO A 152 11.59 11.03 -1.93
N SER A 153 12.84 11.51 -2.08
CA SER A 153 13.36 12.01 -3.35
C SER A 153 13.46 10.94 -4.44
N HIS A 154 13.38 9.64 -4.09
CA HIS A 154 13.26 8.58 -5.08
C HIS A 154 12.00 8.70 -5.96
N PHE A 155 10.98 9.42 -5.48
CA PHE A 155 9.70 9.62 -6.15
C PHE A 155 9.49 11.09 -6.57
N LEU A 156 10.54 11.89 -6.62
CA LEU A 156 10.50 13.29 -7.04
C LEU A 156 11.46 13.55 -8.20
N ASP A 157 11.08 14.39 -9.15
CA ASP A 157 12.00 14.93 -10.15
C ASP A 157 12.79 16.13 -9.60
N LYS A 158 13.56 16.80 -10.47
CA LYS A 158 14.43 17.93 -10.09
C LYS A 158 13.62 19.18 -9.74
N GLU A 159 12.39 19.25 -10.23
CA GLU A 159 11.44 20.34 -10.02
C GLU A 159 10.60 20.10 -8.75
N GLY A 160 10.68 18.91 -8.17
CA GLY A 160 9.94 18.52 -6.97
C GLY A 160 8.55 17.98 -7.26
N GLU A 161 8.27 17.62 -8.52
CA GLU A 161 7.02 16.98 -8.93
C GLU A 161 7.11 15.47 -8.75
N PHE A 162 5.96 14.84 -8.47
CA PHE A 162 5.90 13.41 -8.23
C PHE A 162 6.16 12.61 -9.51
N ILE A 163 7.07 11.64 -9.43
CA ILE A 163 7.35 10.68 -10.49
C ILE A 163 7.04 9.25 -10.06
N ARG A 164 6.42 8.49 -10.96
CA ARG A 164 6.20 7.06 -10.77
C ARG A 164 7.47 6.29 -11.14
N ARG A 165 7.83 5.30 -10.31
CA ARG A 165 8.93 4.36 -10.56
C ARG A 165 8.35 2.99 -10.93
N ASP A 166 8.71 2.44 -12.08
CA ASP A 166 8.26 1.10 -12.49
C ASP A 166 8.82 0.00 -11.59
N ALA A 167 10.02 0.21 -11.03
CA ALA A 167 10.61 -0.61 -9.99
C ALA A 167 9.78 -0.67 -8.68
N SER A 168 8.87 0.29 -8.46
CA SER A 168 7.97 0.27 -7.30
C SER A 168 6.73 -0.58 -7.59
N MET A 169 6.71 -1.81 -7.06
CA MET A 169 5.63 -2.79 -7.29
C MET A 169 4.86 -3.21 -6.03
N PRO A 170 4.37 -2.30 -5.16
CA PRO A 170 3.65 -2.67 -3.94
C PRO A 170 2.31 -3.39 -4.20
N PHE A 171 1.79 -3.30 -5.42
CA PHE A 171 0.52 -3.90 -5.85
C PHE A 171 0.70 -5.01 -6.91
N SER A 172 1.94 -5.47 -7.13
CA SER A 172 2.31 -6.40 -8.21
C SER A 172 1.93 -5.86 -9.60
N ALA A 173 1.90 -6.73 -10.62
CA ALA A 173 1.62 -6.37 -12.01
C ALA A 173 0.81 -7.46 -12.76
N GLY A 174 0.26 -7.08 -13.91
CA GLY A 174 -0.43 -7.98 -14.83
C GLY A 174 -1.83 -8.39 -14.37
N ARG A 175 -2.35 -9.51 -14.91
CA ARG A 175 -3.75 -9.95 -14.70
C ARG A 175 -4.13 -10.26 -13.24
N ARG A 176 -3.14 -10.45 -12.38
CA ARG A 176 -3.31 -10.78 -10.96
C ARG A 176 -2.80 -9.67 -10.04
N MET A 177 -2.62 -8.46 -10.57
CA MET A 177 -2.33 -7.27 -9.77
C MET A 177 -3.42 -7.06 -8.70
N CYS A 178 -3.07 -6.34 -7.63
CA CYS A 178 -3.97 -6.13 -6.50
C CYS A 178 -5.30 -5.47 -6.97
N PRO A 179 -6.46 -6.11 -6.75
CA PRO A 179 -7.75 -5.52 -7.12
C PRO A 179 -8.10 -4.31 -6.25
N GLY A 180 -7.47 -4.17 -5.08
CA GLY A 180 -7.67 -3.07 -4.13
C GLY A 180 -6.76 -1.87 -4.33
N GLU A 181 -5.90 -1.83 -5.36
CA GLU A 181 -4.90 -0.76 -5.54
C GLU A 181 -5.52 0.65 -5.48
N SER A 182 -6.61 0.87 -6.20
CA SER A 182 -7.26 2.20 -6.25
C SER A 182 -7.83 2.61 -4.89
N LEU A 183 -8.45 1.68 -4.18
CA LEU A 183 -9.02 1.92 -2.85
C LEU A 183 -7.91 2.16 -1.82
N ALA A 184 -6.88 1.30 -1.79
CA ALA A 184 -5.75 1.43 -0.88
C ALA A 184 -5.03 2.77 -1.07
N ARG A 185 -4.72 3.17 -2.31
CA ARG A 185 -4.08 4.47 -2.57
C ARG A 185 -4.92 5.65 -2.07
N MET A 186 -6.24 5.57 -2.22
CA MET A 186 -7.15 6.59 -1.72
C MET A 186 -7.18 6.62 -0.18
N GLU A 187 -7.35 5.47 0.46
CA GLU A 187 -7.39 5.35 1.92
C GLU A 187 -6.08 5.80 2.56
N LEU A 188 -4.95 5.30 2.07
CA LEU A 188 -3.62 5.68 2.56
C LEU A 188 -3.43 7.18 2.52
N PHE A 189 -3.72 7.81 1.39
CA PHE A 189 -3.62 9.25 1.24
C PHE A 189 -4.55 10.00 2.20
N LEU A 190 -5.83 9.64 2.25
CA LEU A 190 -6.81 10.33 3.09
C LEU A 190 -6.51 10.21 4.58
N PHE A 191 -6.20 9.01 5.07
CA PHE A 191 -5.87 8.79 6.47
C PHE A 191 -4.55 9.45 6.85
N PHE A 192 -3.50 9.27 6.06
CA PHE A 192 -2.19 9.86 6.32
C PHE A 192 -2.26 11.38 6.40
N THR A 193 -2.88 12.02 5.40
CA THR A 193 -3.04 13.48 5.38
C THR A 193 -3.94 13.99 6.50
N PHE A 194 -5.06 13.31 6.77
CA PHE A 194 -5.95 13.68 7.87
C PHE A 194 -5.24 13.68 9.23
N LEU A 195 -4.41 12.65 9.48
CA LEU A 195 -3.64 12.53 10.71
C LEU A 195 -2.57 13.63 10.79
N LEU A 196 -1.78 13.86 9.74
CA LEU A 196 -0.67 14.83 9.77
C LEU A 196 -1.11 16.30 9.67
N VAL A 197 -2.31 16.58 9.16
CA VAL A 197 -2.92 17.92 9.27
C VAL A 197 -3.16 18.27 10.75
N ARG A 198 -3.57 17.30 11.57
CA ARG A 198 -4.03 17.54 12.95
C ARG A 198 -2.97 17.26 14.01
N PHE A 199 -2.10 16.30 13.76
CA PHE A 199 -1.17 15.78 14.75
C PHE A 199 0.26 15.76 14.23
N ARG A 200 1.19 15.91 15.15
CA ARG A 200 2.57 15.51 15.01
C ARG A 200 2.77 14.20 15.77
N PHE A 201 3.37 13.21 15.11
CA PHE A 201 3.74 11.95 15.74
C PHE A 201 5.19 12.03 16.21
N THR A 202 5.43 11.66 17.47
CA THR A 202 6.77 11.64 18.08
C THR A 202 6.99 10.32 18.82
N PRO A 203 8.25 9.96 19.13
CA PRO A 203 8.52 8.92 20.11
C PRO A 203 7.86 9.22 21.48
N PRO A 204 7.64 8.19 22.33
CA PRO A 204 7.22 8.38 23.71
C PRO A 204 8.20 9.22 24.53
N PRO A 205 7.77 9.85 25.63
CA PRO A 205 8.67 10.61 26.51
C PRO A 205 9.84 9.74 26.99
N GLY A 206 11.06 10.23 26.79
CA GLY A 206 12.29 9.52 27.18
C GLY A 206 12.82 8.53 26.14
N VAL A 207 12.17 8.43 24.97
CA VAL A 207 12.64 7.66 23.81
C VAL A 207 13.08 8.64 22.72
N THR A 208 14.24 8.41 22.11
CA THR A 208 14.73 9.18 20.97
C THR A 208 14.26 8.57 19.65
N GLU A 209 14.33 9.34 18.55
CA GLU A 209 13.95 8.88 17.22
C GLU A 209 14.78 7.66 16.76
N ASP A 210 16.06 7.63 17.11
CA ASP A 210 16.96 6.53 16.76
C ASP A 210 16.59 5.21 17.45
N GLU A 211 16.01 5.28 18.65
CA GLU A 211 15.56 4.13 19.44
C GLU A 211 14.26 3.49 18.92
N LEU A 212 13.55 4.13 17.97
CA LEU A 212 12.38 3.51 17.33
C LEU A 212 12.81 2.33 16.45
N ASP A 213 12.41 1.12 16.81
CA ASP A 213 12.75 -0.10 16.06
C ASP A 213 11.97 -0.20 14.74
N LEU A 214 12.70 -0.38 13.65
CA LEU A 214 12.15 -0.61 12.31
C LEU A 214 12.21 -2.09 11.90
N THR A 215 12.56 -3.00 12.82
CA THR A 215 12.59 -4.43 12.54
C THR A 215 11.16 -4.95 12.34
N PRO A 216 10.84 -5.51 11.16
CA PRO A 216 9.50 -6.02 10.88
C PRO A 216 9.26 -7.34 11.62
N VAL A 217 8.03 -7.53 12.08
CA VAL A 217 7.54 -8.86 12.43
C VAL A 217 7.22 -9.59 11.12
N VAL A 218 7.90 -10.72 10.91
CA VAL A 218 7.78 -11.50 9.68
C VAL A 218 6.56 -12.42 9.77
N GLY A 219 5.53 -12.11 8.97
CA GLY A 219 4.36 -12.96 8.75
C GLY A 219 4.05 -13.13 7.27
N PHE A 220 2.77 -13.32 6.94
CA PHE A 220 2.30 -13.24 5.55
C PHE A 220 2.55 -11.85 4.95
N ILE A 221 2.44 -10.82 5.80
CA ILE A 221 2.88 -9.46 5.53
C ILE A 221 3.96 -9.05 6.55
N LEU A 222 4.75 -8.04 6.21
CA LEU A 222 5.70 -7.41 7.13
C LEU A 222 5.01 -6.29 7.91
N THR A 223 4.81 -6.51 9.20
CA THR A 223 4.18 -5.53 10.09
C THR A 223 5.25 -4.87 10.96
N PRO A 224 5.07 -3.61 11.40
CA PRO A 224 5.97 -3.05 12.40
C PRO A 224 5.84 -3.85 13.69
N SER A 225 6.92 -3.93 14.47
CA SER A 225 6.86 -4.46 15.84
C SER A 225 5.89 -3.61 16.69
N PRO A 226 5.18 -4.19 17.68
CA PRO A 226 4.34 -3.42 18.58
C PRO A 226 5.13 -2.24 19.19
N HIS A 227 4.62 -1.03 19.00
CA HIS A 227 5.31 0.21 19.38
C HIS A 227 4.30 1.25 19.87
N GLU A 228 4.80 2.21 20.64
CA GLU A 228 4.02 3.35 21.12
C GLU A 228 4.51 4.63 20.44
N LEU A 229 3.58 5.50 20.05
CA LEU A 229 3.86 6.84 19.53
C LEU A 229 2.99 7.84 20.29
N CYS A 230 3.48 9.07 20.44
CA CYS A 230 2.68 10.19 20.92
C CYS A 230 2.09 10.97 19.74
N ALA A 231 0.77 11.14 19.72
CA ALA A 231 0.09 12.06 18.81
C ALA A 231 -0.08 13.42 19.51
N VAL A 232 0.74 14.40 19.15
CA VAL A 232 0.71 15.77 19.70
C VAL A 232 -0.16 16.65 18.80
N SER A 233 -1.17 17.31 19.37
CA SER A 233 -2.02 18.24 18.61
C SER A 233 -1.19 19.37 18.01
N ARG A 234 -1.45 19.71 16.74
CA ARG A 234 -0.91 20.91 16.07
C ARG A 234 -1.82 22.14 16.24
N GLN A 235 -2.99 21.95 16.87
CA GLN A 235 -3.95 22.99 17.26
C GLN A 235 -3.89 23.23 18.77
#